data_AF-H3AKC3-F1
#
_entry.id   AF-H3AKC3-F1
#
_cell.length_a   1.000
_cell.length_b   1.000
_cell.length_c   1.000
_cell.angle_alpha   90.00
_cell.angle_beta   90.00
_cell.angle_gamma   90.00
#
_symmetry.space_group_name_H-M   'P 1'
#
loop_
_entity.id
_entity.type
_entity.pdbx_description
1 polymer ?
#
loop_
_entity_poly.entity_id
_entity_poly.type
_entity_poly.pdbx_seq_one_letter_code
_entity_poly.pdbx_strand_id
1 'polypeptide(L)' 'WECCPRDWLWFKGSCYHFSRDQKNWKSSRDACNFTGSHLVAITSKEEQDFIARNLDTVYWIGLSDQVKENDWRWEDGTP' A
#
# COMPACT_ATOMS: atom_id res chain seq x y z
N TRP A 1 -7.17 0.96 -23.47
CA TRP A 1 -6.31 1.29 -22.34
C TRP A 1 -6.87 0.60 -21.11
N GLU A 2 -6.13 -0.34 -20.52
CA GLU A 2 -6.45 -0.83 -19.18
C GLU A 2 -6.00 0.25 -18.18
N CYS A 3 -6.89 0.63 -17.25
CA CYS A 3 -6.62 1.72 -16.32
C CYS A 3 -5.56 1.37 -15.26
N CYS A 4 -5.32 0.08 -15.04
CA CYS A 4 -4.31 -0.47 -14.15
C CYS A 4 -3.62 -1.66 -14.81
N PRO A 5 -2.41 -2.03 -14.37
CA PRO A 5 -1.77 -3.28 -14.80
C PRO A 5 -2.62 -4.51 -14.48
N ARG A 6 -2.34 -5.63 -15.16
CA ARG A 6 -2.97 -6.92 -14.85
C ARG A 6 -2.76 -7.28 -13.38
N ASP A 7 -3.81 -7.79 -12.74
CA ASP A 7 -3.86 -8.18 -11.32
C ASP A 7 -3.82 -7.01 -10.32
N TRP A 8 -4.07 -5.79 -10.78
CA TRP A 8 -4.24 -4.61 -9.92
C TRP A 8 -5.69 -4.16 -9.92
N LEU A 9 -6.17 -3.71 -8.77
CA LEU A 9 -7.52 -3.19 -8.60
C LEU A 9 -7.52 -1.67 -8.71
N TRP A 10 -8.39 -1.12 -9.56
CA TRP A 10 -8.58 0.33 -9.64
C TRP A 10 -9.56 0.81 -8.57
N PHE A 11 -9.20 1.88 -7.85
CA PHE A 11 -10.10 2.58 -6.94
C PHE A 11 -9.75 4.06 -6.87
N LYS A 12 -10.74 4.94 -7.12
CA LYS A 12 -10.65 6.41 -7.00
C LYS A 12 -9.37 7.05 -7.62
N GLY A 13 -8.91 6.54 -8.75
CA GLY A 13 -7.75 7.10 -9.46
C GLY A 13 -6.40 6.47 -9.11
N SER A 14 -6.37 5.51 -8.19
CA SER A 14 -5.19 4.74 -7.82
C SER A 14 -5.34 3.25 -8.18
N CYS A 15 -4.21 2.57 -8.38
CA CYS A 15 -4.15 1.14 -8.62
C CYS A 15 -3.56 0.44 -7.39
N TYR A 16 -4.21 -0.63 -6.94
CA TYR A 16 -3.85 -1.35 -5.71
C TYR A 16 -3.45 -2.79 -6.05
N HIS A 17 -2.34 -3.25 -5.47
CA HIS A 17 -1.85 -4.60 -5.65
C HIS A 17 -1.66 -5.29 -4.30
N PHE A 18 -2.33 -6.43 -4.15
CA PHE A 18 -2.29 -7.25 -2.94
C PHE A 18 -1.28 -8.39 -3.16
N SER A 19 -0.04 -8.16 -2.74
CA SER A 19 1.05 -9.12 -2.92
C SER A 19 0.79 -10.44 -2.16
N ARG A 20 1.00 -11.59 -2.83
CA ARG A 20 0.93 -12.90 -2.17
C ARG A 20 2.22 -13.28 -1.42
N ASP A 21 3.29 -12.52 -1.62
CA ASP A 21 4.57 -12.77 -0.97
C ASP A 21 4.57 -12.29 0.48
N GLN A 22 4.83 -13.21 1.41
CA GLN A 22 5.07 -12.85 2.81
C GLN A 22 6.51 -12.36 2.98
N LYS A 23 6.66 -11.06 3.22
CA LYS A 23 7.95 -10.41 3.48
C LYS A 23 7.85 -9.57 4.75
N ASN A 24 9.00 -9.21 5.34
CA ASN A 24 9.01 -8.17 6.38
C ASN A 24 8.66 -6.80 5.76
N TRP A 25 8.38 -5.81 6.60
CA TRP A 25 7.95 -4.49 6.15
C TRP A 25 8.93 -3.86 5.14
N LYS A 26 10.24 -3.88 5.45
CA LYS A 26 11.29 -3.28 4.60
C LYS A 26 11.36 -3.94 3.22
N SER A 27 11.39 -5.27 3.19
CA SER A 27 11.42 -6.04 1.94
C SER A 27 10.13 -5.90 1.14
N SER A 28 8.98 -5.68 1.80
CA SER A 28 7.70 -5.39 1.13
C SER A 28 7.73 -4.01 0.46
N ARG A 29 8.24 -3.00 1.17
CA ARG A 29 8.44 -1.65 0.62
C ARG A 29 9.37 -1.66 -0.59
N ASP A 30 10.51 -2.33 -0.49
CA ASP A 30 11.49 -2.38 -1.58
C ASP A 30 10.90 -3.11 -2.81
N ALA A 31 10.04 -4.11 -2.60
CA ALA A 31 9.33 -4.79 -3.68
C ALA A 31 8.31 -3.87 -4.38
N CYS A 32 7.53 -3.08 -3.62
CA CYS A 32 6.63 -2.08 -4.20
C CYS A 32 7.40 -1.04 -5.02
N ASN A 33 8.53 -0.54 -4.49
CA ASN A 33 9.37 0.43 -5.19
C ASN A 33 9.93 -0.15 -6.50
N PHE A 34 10.29 -1.43 -6.51
CA PHE A 34 10.76 -2.12 -7.72
C PHE A 34 9.69 -2.19 -8.82
N THR A 35 8.41 -2.26 -8.45
CA THR A 35 7.27 -2.22 -9.40
C THR A 35 6.81 -0.79 -9.75
N GLY A 36 7.53 0.24 -9.30
CA GLY A 36 7.16 1.63 -9.53
C GLY A 36 5.95 2.10 -8.70
N SER A 37 5.69 1.43 -7.57
CA SER A 37 4.63 1.77 -6.61
C SER A 37 5.20 1.94 -5.20
N HIS A 38 4.34 2.20 -4.22
CA HIS A 38 4.69 2.27 -2.81
C HIS A 38 3.75 1.41 -1.97
N LEU A 39 4.10 1.15 -0.72
CA LEU A 39 3.15 0.60 0.24
C LEU A 39 1.98 1.58 0.39
N VAL A 40 0.76 1.04 0.54
CA VAL A 40 -0.45 1.85 0.53
C VAL A 40 -0.47 2.86 1.69
N ALA A 41 -0.80 4.10 1.37
CA ALA A 41 -1.24 5.08 2.36
C ALA A 41 -2.75 5.17 2.35
N ILE A 42 -3.35 5.22 3.53
CA ILE A 42 -4.81 5.23 3.67
C ILE A 42 -5.22 6.62 4.10
N THR A 43 -5.81 7.36 3.16
CA THR A 43 -6.11 8.79 3.31
C THR A 43 -7.60 9.09 3.45
N SER A 44 -8.46 8.08 3.25
CA SER A 44 -9.91 8.22 3.37
C SER A 44 -10.58 6.98 3.95
N LYS A 45 -11.75 7.19 4.55
CA LYS A 45 -12.57 6.07 5.07
C LYS A 45 -13.00 5.13 3.94
N GLU A 46 -13.36 5.66 2.77
CA GLU A 46 -13.78 4.80 1.67
C GLU A 46 -12.64 3.95 1.11
N GLU A 47 -11.41 4.46 1.16
CA GLU A 47 -10.20 3.69 0.83
C GLU A 47 -9.94 2.59 1.85
N GLN A 48 -10.04 2.90 3.15
CA GLN A 48 -9.98 1.88 4.21
C GLN A 48 -11.03 0.78 3.97
N ASP A 49 -12.28 1.16 3.69
CA ASP A 49 -13.37 0.23 3.45
C ASP A 49 -13.18 -0.58 2.16
N PHE A 50 -12.58 0.01 1.12
CA PHE A 50 -12.23 -0.68 -0.11
C PHE A 50 -11.14 -1.72 0.14
N ILE A 51 -10.05 -1.34 0.81
CA ILE A 51 -8.94 -2.23 1.14
C ILE A 51 -9.47 -3.39 2.00
N ALA A 52 -10.16 -3.09 3.09
CA ALA A 52 -10.67 -4.09 4.05
C ALA A 52 -11.57 -5.16 3.39
N ARG A 53 -12.34 -4.80 2.36
CA ARG A 53 -13.19 -5.74 1.60
C ARG A 53 -12.41 -6.68 0.69
N ASN A 54 -11.17 -6.35 0.35
CA ASN A 54 -10.31 -7.12 -0.55
C ASN A 54 -9.17 -7.85 0.18
N LEU A 55 -9.08 -7.74 1.52
CA LEU A 55 -8.11 -8.47 2.31
C LEU A 55 -8.56 -9.93 2.49
N ASP A 56 -7.66 -10.86 2.20
CA ASP A 56 -7.77 -12.28 2.55
C ASP A 56 -6.87 -12.65 3.76
N THR A 57 -5.91 -11.79 4.11
CA THR A 57 -4.96 -11.95 5.22
C THR A 57 -4.45 -10.61 5.76
N VAL A 58 -3.35 -10.63 6.51
CA VAL A 58 -2.66 -9.45 7.04
C VAL A 58 -1.60 -8.95 6.07
N TYR A 59 -1.58 -7.64 5.83
CA TYR A 59 -0.70 -6.98 4.87
C TYR A 59 0.06 -5.82 5.52
N TRP A 60 1.27 -5.56 5.04
CA TRP A 60 2.00 -4.34 5.39
C TRP A 60 1.42 -3.13 4.66
N ILE A 61 1.30 -2.02 5.38
CA ILE A 61 0.93 -0.71 4.84
C ILE A 61 2.10 0.28 4.97
N GLY A 62 1.97 1.43 4.34
CA GLY A 62 3.04 2.44 4.26
C GLY A 62 3.24 3.28 5.52
N LEU A 63 2.51 3.02 6.61
CA LEU A 63 2.65 3.77 7.85
C LEU A 63 3.85 3.24 8.64
N SER A 64 4.85 4.09 8.88
CA SER A 64 6.04 3.71 9.66
C SER A 64 6.59 4.86 10.48
N ASP A 65 7.31 4.55 11.56
CA ASP A 65 8.07 5.48 12.39
C ASP A 65 9.59 5.23 12.30
N GLN A 66 10.05 4.51 11.27
CA GLN A 66 11.46 4.11 11.12
C GLN A 66 12.42 5.29 10.99
N VAL A 67 11.94 6.44 10.51
CA VAL A 67 12.74 7.66 10.40
C VAL A 67 12.96 8.30 11.78
N LYS A 68 11.93 8.26 12.65
CA LYS A 68 11.96 8.82 13.98
C LYS A 68 10.91 8.14 14.85
N GLU A 69 11.38 7.49 15.91
CA GLU A 69 10.52 6.82 16.90
C GLU A 69 9.42 7.77 17.41
N ASN A 70 8.18 7.27 17.48
CA ASN A 70 6.97 8.03 17.82
C ASN A 70 6.52 9.11 16.81
N ASP A 71 7.10 9.14 15.61
CA ASP A 71 6.72 10.04 14.50
C ASP A 71 6.30 9.20 13.29
N TRP A 72 5.02 8.82 13.28
CA TRP A 72 4.41 7.99 12.24
C TRP A 72 4.18 8.79 10.96
N ARG A 73 4.67 8.26 9.84
CA ARG A 73 4.58 8.89 8.53
C ARG A 73 4.23 7.86 7.47
N TRP A 74 3.52 8.31 6.45
CA TRP A 74 3.30 7.53 5.24
C TRP A 74 4.51 7.63 4.31
N GLU A 75 4.94 6.50 3.74
CA GLU A 75 6.07 6.46 2.81
C GLU A 75 5.84 7.29 1.53
N ASP A 76 4.59 7.55 1.15
CA ASP A 76 4.26 8.35 -0.03
C ASP A 76 4.20 9.87 0.25
N GLY A 77 4.45 10.27 1.51
CA GLY A 77 4.43 11.66 1.93
C GLY A 77 3.03 12.24 2.13
N THR A 78 1.99 11.41 2.13
CA THR A 78 0.64 11.87 2.52
C THR A 78 0.63 12.30 4.00
N PRO A 79 -0.11 13.37 4.35
CA PRO A 79 -0.19 13.87 5.73
C PRO A 79 -0.90 12.95 6.71
#